data_AF-A0A7K9ZVP7-F1
#
_entry.id   AF-A0A7K9ZVP7-F1
#
_cell.length_a   1.000
_cell.length_b   1.000
_cell.length_c   1.000
_cell.angle_alpha   90.00
_cell.angle_beta   90.00
_cell.angle_gamma   90.00
#
_symmetry.space_group_name_H-M   'P 1'
#
loop_
_entity.id
_entity.type
_entity.pdbx_description
1 polymer ?
#
loop_
_entity_poly.entity_id
_entity_poly.type
_entity_poly.pdbx_seq_one_letter_code
_entity_poly.pdbx_strand_id
1 'polypeptide(L)'
;YLLLCAAIFLPETPALPVPLKPESWTSTDLQKVKVYLDKFFPIFTKTQNLSIEERIKEMQKFFHLTVTGKLDAETEKIMKLPRCGLPDVAEYQTFPGTPKWKKTHLTYKIVSYTPDLPEKKVDDAIKRALMVWSDVTPLHFRRVYRSHADIEILFARRDHGDGYPFDGRGNTLAHAFAPGEGLGGDAHFDDDEKWSDINQDVNLFLVAAHEFGHSLGLAHSNVRGALMYPLYSYQNPKTFRLPDDDRRGIQKLYGK
;
A
#
# COMPACT_ATOMS: atom_id res chain seq x y z
N TYR A 1 -0.32 34.19 -74.60
CA TYR A 1 -0.60 34.05 -73.16
C TYR A 1 0.39 33.03 -72.60
N LEU A 2 1.50 33.51 -72.01
CA LEU A 2 2.52 32.67 -71.35
C LEU A 2 2.39 32.91 -69.85
N LEU A 3 1.99 31.88 -69.09
CA LEU A 3 1.90 31.91 -67.64
C LEU A 3 3.22 31.37 -67.05
N LEU A 4 3.93 32.24 -66.33
CA LEU A 4 5.11 31.91 -65.52
C LEU A 4 4.64 31.50 -64.12
N CYS A 5 4.84 30.24 -63.74
CA CYS A 5 4.71 29.78 -62.36
C CYS A 5 6.06 29.84 -61.67
N ALA A 6 6.21 30.76 -60.71
CA ALA A 6 7.37 30.81 -59.82
C ALA A 6 7.13 29.89 -58.61
N ALA A 7 7.95 28.85 -58.47
CA ALA A 7 7.97 27.99 -57.29
C ALA A 7 8.91 28.60 -56.23
N ILE A 8 8.36 28.93 -55.06
CA ILE A 8 9.13 29.40 -53.90
C ILE A 8 9.53 28.18 -53.08
N PHE A 9 10.81 27.84 -53.05
CA PHE A 9 11.37 26.85 -52.14
C PHE A 9 11.69 27.52 -50.80
N LEU A 10 10.99 27.11 -49.73
CA LEU A 10 11.38 27.45 -48.35
C LEU A 10 12.42 26.43 -47.86
N PRO A 11 13.47 26.86 -47.15
CA PRO A 11 14.46 25.95 -46.61
C PRO A 11 13.92 25.25 -45.36
N GLU A 12 13.84 23.92 -45.40
CA GLU A 12 13.61 23.10 -44.22
C GLU A 12 14.89 23.08 -43.37
N THR A 13 14.88 23.77 -42.23
CA THR A 13 15.91 23.61 -41.22
C THR A 13 15.58 22.40 -40.34
N PRO A 14 16.46 21.38 -40.24
CA PRO A 14 16.26 20.30 -39.29
C PRO A 14 16.39 20.83 -37.86
N ALA A 15 15.26 20.90 -37.15
CA ALA A 15 15.24 21.17 -35.72
C ALA A 15 15.77 19.92 -34.98
N LEU A 16 17.00 19.99 -34.47
CA LEU A 16 17.51 18.97 -33.57
C LEU A 16 16.76 19.07 -32.23
N PRO A 17 16.28 17.96 -31.66
CA PRO A 17 15.67 17.97 -30.34
C PRO A 17 16.71 18.43 -29.32
N VAL A 18 16.41 19.52 -28.62
CA VAL A 18 17.22 20.01 -27.50
C VAL A 18 17.20 18.92 -26.42
N PRO A 19 18.36 18.44 -25.94
CA PRO A 19 18.40 17.56 -24.78
C PRO A 19 17.79 18.31 -23.60
N LEU A 20 16.67 17.81 -23.08
CA LEU A 20 16.11 18.29 -21.82
C LEU A 20 17.21 18.16 -20.76
N LYS A 21 17.68 19.30 -20.25
CA LYS A 21 18.56 19.30 -19.07
C LYS A 21 17.82 18.55 -17.97
N PRO A 22 18.49 17.66 -17.21
CA PRO A 22 17.88 17.10 -16.03
C PRO A 22 17.52 18.26 -15.10
N GLU A 23 16.23 18.43 -14.81
CA GLU A 23 15.76 19.41 -13.85
C GLU A 23 16.43 19.14 -12.50
N SER A 24 17.14 20.15 -11.99
CA SER A 24 17.69 20.10 -10.64
C SER A 24 16.55 20.15 -9.64
N TRP A 25 16.52 19.21 -8.68
CA TRP A 25 15.45 19.13 -7.68
C TRP A 25 15.32 20.40 -6.86
N THR A 26 14.08 20.83 -6.62
CA THR A 26 13.85 21.91 -5.65
C THR A 26 14.06 21.39 -4.23
N SER A 27 14.35 22.28 -3.28
CA SER A 27 14.45 21.91 -1.85
C SER A 27 13.15 21.30 -1.32
N THR A 28 12.00 21.71 -1.87
CA THR A 28 10.69 21.17 -1.54
C THR A 28 10.51 19.73 -2.01
N ASP A 29 10.97 19.40 -3.22
CA ASP A 29 10.86 18.04 -3.77
C ASP A 29 11.74 17.06 -2.99
N LEU A 30 12.96 17.49 -2.64
CA LEU A 30 13.87 16.74 -1.78
C LEU A 30 13.26 16.43 -0.41
N GLN A 31 12.57 17.41 0.20
CA GLN A 31 11.92 17.20 1.48
C GLN A 31 10.77 16.20 1.38
N LYS A 32 9.94 16.27 0.34
CA LYS A 32 8.84 15.32 0.10
C LYS A 32 9.36 13.89 -0.09
N VAL A 33 10.41 13.73 -0.89
CA VAL A 33 11.07 12.44 -1.09
C VAL A 33 11.62 11.90 0.22
N LYS A 34 12.30 12.74 1.00
CA LYS A 34 12.84 12.33 2.30
C LYS A 34 11.73 11.85 3.23
N VAL A 35 10.61 12.57 3.35
CA VAL A 35 9.47 12.16 4.19
C VAL A 35 8.89 10.82 3.73
N TYR A 36 8.69 10.64 2.43
CA TYR A 36 8.20 9.38 1.87
C TYR A 36 9.15 8.22 2.17
N LEU A 37 10.44 8.40 1.91
CA LEU A 37 11.44 7.38 2.15
C LEU A 37 11.58 7.10 3.65
N ASP A 38 11.51 8.11 4.53
CA ASP A 38 11.59 7.90 5.98
C ASP A 38 10.40 7.09 6.49
N LYS A 39 9.22 7.23 5.88
CA LYS A 39 8.02 6.45 6.22
C LYS A 39 8.08 5.03 5.65
N PHE A 40 8.33 4.87 4.35
CA PHE A 40 8.16 3.59 3.65
C PHE A 40 9.45 2.80 3.44
N PHE A 41 10.60 3.49 3.43
CA PHE A 41 11.95 2.91 3.30
C PHE A 41 12.86 3.38 4.45
N PRO A 42 12.46 3.13 5.72
CA PRO A 42 13.24 3.56 6.87
C PRO A 42 14.57 2.80 6.96
N ILE A 43 15.59 3.47 7.49
CA ILE A 43 16.90 2.88 7.75
C ILE A 43 16.87 2.27 9.17
N PHE A 44 16.98 0.95 9.27
CA PHE A 44 16.91 0.25 10.57
C PHE A 44 18.24 0.20 11.32
N THR A 45 19.37 0.28 10.62
CA THR A 45 20.70 0.23 11.22
C THR A 45 21.39 1.59 11.18
N LYS A 46 21.72 2.16 12.35
CA LYS A 46 22.42 3.46 12.50
C LYS A 46 23.78 3.56 11.79
N THR A 47 24.35 2.44 11.33
CA THR A 47 25.62 2.37 10.61
C THR A 47 25.49 2.60 9.10
N GLN A 48 24.27 2.55 8.55
CA GLN A 48 24.03 2.84 7.13
C GLN A 48 23.72 4.33 6.96
N ASN A 49 24.70 5.09 6.48
CA ASN A 49 24.49 6.47 6.06
C ASN A 49 24.19 6.49 4.56
N LEU A 50 23.00 6.02 4.18
CA LEU A 50 22.59 5.98 2.77
C LEU A 50 22.22 7.38 2.29
N SER A 51 22.78 7.76 1.15
CA SER A 51 22.38 8.96 0.42
C SER A 51 20.92 8.86 -0.05
N ILE A 52 20.28 10.00 -0.31
CA ILE A 52 18.92 10.03 -0.89
C ILE A 52 18.89 9.27 -2.22
N GLU A 53 19.95 9.38 -3.03
CA GLU A 53 20.08 8.64 -4.29
C GLU A 53 20.01 7.12 -4.09
N GLU A 54 20.74 6.57 -3.12
CA GLU A 54 20.72 5.13 -2.81
C GLU A 54 19.35 4.66 -2.32
N ARG A 55 18.71 5.45 -1.47
CA ARG A 55 17.35 5.13 -0.99
C ARG A 55 16.31 5.19 -2.10
N ILE A 56 16.45 6.12 -3.06
CA ILE A 56 15.62 6.13 -4.28
C ILE A 56 15.87 4.86 -5.11
N LYS A 57 17.13 4.42 -5.25
CA LYS A 57 17.45 3.16 -5.97
C LYS A 57 16.79 1.95 -5.31
N GLU A 58 16.77 1.89 -3.99
CA GLU A 58 16.08 0.83 -3.24
C GLU A 58 14.57 0.84 -3.50
N MET A 59 13.94 2.01 -3.42
CA MET A 59 12.53 2.19 -3.74
C MET A 59 12.23 1.76 -5.19
N GLN A 60 13.00 2.25 -6.16
CA GLN A 60 12.84 1.92 -7.57
C GLN A 60 12.97 0.40 -7.81
N LYS A 61 13.94 -0.24 -7.16
CA LYS A 61 14.13 -1.70 -7.22
C LYS A 61 12.92 -2.44 -6.64
N PHE A 62 12.39 -2.01 -5.50
CA PHE A 62 11.21 -2.61 -4.88
C PHE A 62 9.99 -2.55 -5.82
N PHE A 63 9.76 -1.41 -6.46
CA PHE A 63 8.65 -1.20 -7.39
C PHE A 63 8.90 -1.69 -8.82
N HIS A 64 10.05 -2.29 -9.10
CA HIS A 64 10.50 -2.73 -10.44
C HIS A 64 10.49 -1.59 -11.48
N LEU A 65 10.89 -0.40 -11.06
CA LEU A 65 11.13 0.75 -11.95
C LEU A 65 12.54 0.67 -12.54
N THR A 66 12.82 1.52 -13.52
CA THR A 66 14.20 1.74 -13.95
C THR A 66 15.01 2.35 -12.79
N VAL A 67 16.12 1.71 -12.41
CA VAL A 67 16.93 2.14 -11.27
C VAL A 67 17.84 3.30 -11.70
N THR A 68 17.32 4.52 -11.59
CA THR A 68 18.03 5.77 -11.94
C THR A 68 18.68 6.44 -10.73
N GLY A 69 18.19 6.16 -9.52
CA GLY A 69 18.52 6.90 -8.29
C GLY A 69 17.96 8.32 -8.27
N LYS A 70 17.08 8.65 -9.21
CA LYS A 70 16.55 10.00 -9.38
C LYS A 70 15.05 10.06 -9.15
N LEU A 71 14.58 11.20 -8.66
CA LEU A 71 13.16 11.55 -8.67
C LEU A 71 12.74 11.88 -10.11
N ASP A 72 12.55 10.85 -10.92
CA ASP A 72 11.98 10.96 -12.27
C ASP A 72 10.46 10.87 -12.24
N ALA A 73 9.82 11.17 -13.37
CA ALA A 73 8.35 11.21 -13.48
C ALA A 73 7.67 9.88 -13.10
N GLU A 74 8.33 8.73 -13.33
CA GLU A 74 7.81 7.42 -12.96
C GLU A 74 7.88 7.21 -11.44
N THR A 75 9.01 7.57 -10.83
CA THR A 75 9.22 7.52 -9.37
C THR A 75 8.22 8.43 -8.65
N GLU A 76 8.05 9.68 -9.12
CA GLU A 76 7.07 10.61 -8.55
C GLU A 76 5.65 10.09 -8.65
N LYS A 77 5.29 9.47 -9.78
CA LYS A 77 3.95 8.92 -9.98
C LYS A 77 3.67 7.84 -8.93
N ILE A 78 4.62 6.95 -8.68
CA ILE A 78 4.48 5.89 -7.67
C ILE A 78 4.32 6.45 -6.27
N MET A 79 5.07 7.50 -5.91
CA MET A 79 4.96 8.14 -4.60
C MET A 79 3.60 8.79 -4.33
N LYS A 80 2.83 9.12 -5.39
CA LYS A 80 1.52 9.77 -5.30
C LYS A 80 0.37 8.77 -5.33
N LEU A 81 0.62 7.48 -5.54
CA LEU A 81 -0.43 6.48 -5.59
C LEU A 81 -0.90 6.10 -4.18
N PRO A 82 -2.22 5.96 -3.97
CA PRO A 82 -2.78 5.44 -2.72
C PRO A 82 -2.17 4.08 -2.34
N ARG A 83 -1.86 3.89 -1.07
CA ARG A 83 -1.11 2.71 -0.59
C ARG A 83 -1.37 2.39 0.88
N CYS A 84 -0.91 1.22 1.31
CA CYS A 84 -0.79 0.87 2.72
C CYS A 84 0.25 1.77 3.41
N GLY A 85 0.00 2.07 4.69
CA GLY A 85 0.80 2.91 5.56
C GLY A 85 2.04 2.26 6.15
N LEU A 86 2.19 0.93 6.01
CA LEU A 86 3.33 0.19 6.54
C LEU A 86 4.61 0.35 5.69
N PRO A 87 5.80 0.22 6.30
CA PRO A 87 7.06 0.22 5.56
C PRO A 87 7.23 -0.97 4.60
N ASP A 88 7.85 -0.73 3.44
CA ASP A 88 8.05 -1.70 2.35
C ASP A 88 9.22 -2.66 2.58
N VAL A 89 10.25 -2.18 3.29
CA VAL A 89 11.51 -2.92 3.52
C VAL A 89 11.71 -3.33 4.97
N ALA A 90 10.68 -3.13 5.80
CA ALA A 90 10.64 -3.78 7.11
C ALA A 90 10.34 -5.27 6.88
N GLU A 91 11.37 -6.11 6.77
CA GLU A 91 11.22 -7.55 7.02
C GLU A 91 10.92 -7.79 8.51
N TYR A 92 9.84 -7.23 9.05
CA TYR A 92 9.53 -7.19 10.48
C TYR A 92 10.77 -7.04 11.37
N GLN A 93 11.79 -6.28 10.95
CA GLN A 93 13.06 -6.21 11.69
C GLN A 93 12.90 -5.49 13.04
N THR A 94 11.74 -4.86 13.24
CA THR A 94 11.26 -4.34 14.52
C THR A 94 10.75 -5.42 15.48
N PHE A 95 10.49 -6.66 15.03
CA PHE A 95 10.03 -7.79 15.84
C PHE A 95 10.85 -9.07 15.56
N PRO A 96 11.60 -9.62 16.52
CA PRO A 96 12.38 -10.84 16.28
C PRO A 96 11.47 -12.03 15.92
N GLY A 97 11.65 -12.59 14.71
CA GLY A 97 11.02 -13.83 14.25
C GLY A 97 10.10 -13.67 13.03
N THR A 98 9.35 -14.74 12.71
CA THR A 98 8.21 -14.69 11.77
C THR A 98 6.93 -14.47 12.58
N PRO A 99 6.42 -13.23 12.71
CA PRO A 99 5.27 -12.95 13.54
C PRO A 99 4.06 -13.76 13.05
N LYS A 100 3.46 -14.54 13.95
CA LYS A 100 2.32 -15.39 13.65
C LYS A 100 1.49 -15.64 14.90
N TRP A 101 0.19 -15.80 14.72
CA TRP A 101 -0.67 -16.26 15.81
C TRP A 101 -0.34 -17.71 16.17
N LYS A 102 -0.25 -17.99 17.49
CA LYS A 102 -0.04 -19.36 18.00
C LYS A 102 -1.30 -20.22 17.98
N LYS A 103 -2.46 -19.59 17.78
CA LYS A 103 -3.78 -20.22 17.72
C LYS A 103 -4.40 -20.03 16.35
N THR A 104 -5.31 -20.92 15.98
CA THR A 104 -6.02 -20.87 14.69
C THR A 104 -7.39 -20.21 14.78
N HIS A 105 -8.00 -20.18 15.97
CA HIS A 105 -9.28 -19.52 16.18
C HIS A 105 -9.01 -18.11 16.68
N LEU A 106 -9.18 -17.14 15.78
CA LEU A 106 -8.99 -15.72 16.03
C LEU A 106 -10.35 -15.03 16.19
N THR A 107 -10.42 -14.06 17.10
CA THR A 107 -11.59 -13.19 17.24
C THR A 107 -11.34 -11.85 16.58
N TYR A 108 -12.39 -11.25 16.01
CA TYR A 108 -12.32 -9.89 15.50
C TYR A 108 -13.50 -9.05 16.00
N LYS A 109 -13.29 -7.74 16.09
CA LYS A 109 -14.30 -6.77 16.51
C LYS A 109 -14.17 -5.51 15.65
N ILE A 110 -15.31 -5.04 15.14
CA ILE A 110 -15.40 -3.73 14.49
C ILE A 110 -15.69 -2.70 15.58
N VAL A 111 -14.73 -1.81 15.85
CA VAL A 111 -14.77 -0.82 16.94
C VAL A 111 -15.54 0.42 16.53
N SER A 112 -15.32 0.89 15.31
CA SER A 112 -16.05 2.01 14.70
C SER A 112 -16.45 1.68 13.27
N TYR A 113 -17.34 2.48 12.70
CA TYR A 113 -17.80 2.34 11.32
C TYR A 113 -17.58 3.66 10.58
N THR A 114 -17.18 3.56 9.32
CA THR A 114 -17.19 4.70 8.41
C THR A 114 -18.62 5.15 8.09
N PRO A 115 -18.90 6.46 7.98
CA PRO A 115 -20.21 6.96 7.57
C PRO A 115 -20.49 6.77 6.06
N ASP A 116 -19.48 6.41 5.26
CA ASP A 116 -19.60 6.29 3.79
C ASP A 116 -20.43 5.09 3.35
N LEU A 117 -20.54 4.07 4.19
CA LEU A 117 -21.20 2.81 3.90
C LEU A 117 -22.17 2.44 5.02
N PRO A 118 -23.35 1.84 4.72
CA PRO A 118 -24.17 1.22 5.75
C PRO A 118 -23.37 0.17 6.53
N GLU A 119 -23.55 0.07 7.84
CA GLU A 119 -22.80 -0.88 8.69
C GLU A 119 -22.84 -2.31 8.17
N LYS A 120 -23.97 -2.75 7.59
CA LYS A 120 -24.11 -4.07 6.96
C LYS A 120 -23.14 -4.29 5.78
N LYS A 121 -22.81 -3.24 5.03
CA LYS A 121 -21.85 -3.30 3.92
C LYS A 121 -20.42 -3.36 4.43
N VAL A 122 -20.11 -2.63 5.50
CA VAL A 122 -18.82 -2.73 6.21
C VAL A 122 -18.66 -4.15 6.78
N ASP A 123 -19.68 -4.66 7.48
CA ASP A 123 -19.70 -6.02 8.03
C ASP A 123 -19.44 -7.09 6.97
N ASP A 124 -20.10 -6.98 5.81
CA ASP A 124 -19.90 -7.89 4.68
C ASP A 124 -18.48 -7.79 4.11
N ALA A 125 -17.97 -6.58 3.89
CA ALA A 125 -16.63 -6.36 3.36
C ALA A 125 -15.55 -6.95 4.28
N ILE A 126 -15.62 -6.65 5.58
CA ILE A 126 -14.71 -7.17 6.60
C ILE A 126 -14.79 -8.69 6.68
N LYS A 127 -16.00 -9.26 6.73
CA LYS A 127 -16.17 -10.72 6.79
C LYS A 127 -15.58 -11.39 5.55
N ARG A 128 -15.87 -10.88 4.35
CA ARG A 128 -15.32 -11.45 3.11
C ARG A 128 -13.80 -11.30 3.04
N ALA A 129 -13.24 -10.18 3.51
CA ALA A 129 -11.80 -9.96 3.56
C ALA A 129 -11.09 -10.96 4.48
N LEU A 130 -11.65 -11.28 5.65
CA LEU A 130 -11.12 -12.35 6.51
C LEU A 130 -11.26 -13.73 5.86
N MET A 131 -12.35 -13.96 5.10
CA MET A 131 -12.57 -15.22 4.39
C MET A 131 -11.51 -15.51 3.32
N VAL A 132 -10.97 -14.48 2.67
CA VAL A 132 -9.85 -14.63 1.72
C VAL A 132 -8.70 -15.45 2.32
N TRP A 133 -8.43 -15.25 3.62
CA TRP A 133 -7.37 -15.94 4.34
C TRP A 133 -7.81 -17.27 4.95
N SER A 134 -9.02 -17.37 5.52
CA SER A 134 -9.52 -18.63 6.06
C SER A 134 -9.81 -19.68 4.98
N ASP A 135 -10.09 -19.27 3.75
CA ASP A 135 -10.37 -20.21 2.64
C ASP A 135 -9.12 -20.98 2.20
N VAL A 136 -7.92 -20.54 2.59
CA VAL A 136 -6.64 -21.12 2.17
C VAL A 136 -5.71 -21.50 3.33
N THR A 137 -6.20 -21.42 4.57
CA THR A 137 -5.45 -21.76 5.79
C THR A 137 -6.36 -22.47 6.81
N PRO A 138 -5.79 -23.09 7.87
CA PRO A 138 -6.57 -23.61 9.00
C PRO A 138 -7.17 -22.55 9.93
N LEU A 139 -7.08 -21.25 9.59
CA LEU A 139 -7.55 -20.17 10.45
C LEU A 139 -9.07 -20.05 10.43
N HIS A 140 -9.63 -19.72 11.58
CA HIS A 140 -11.05 -19.46 11.76
C HIS A 140 -11.25 -18.12 12.45
N PHE A 141 -12.13 -17.28 11.88
CA PHE A 141 -12.44 -15.97 12.42
C PHE A 141 -13.84 -15.94 13.03
N ARG A 142 -13.94 -15.49 14.28
CA ARG A 142 -15.22 -15.32 14.97
C ARG A 142 -15.40 -13.88 15.42
N ARG A 143 -16.48 -13.25 14.96
CA ARG A 143 -16.84 -11.91 15.42
C ARG A 143 -17.20 -11.92 16.90
N VAL A 144 -16.70 -10.95 17.64
CA VAL A 144 -17.10 -10.64 19.02
C VAL A 144 -17.52 -9.16 19.10
N TYR A 145 -18.30 -8.82 20.13
CA TYR A 145 -18.93 -7.48 20.23
C TYR A 145 -18.59 -6.73 21.52
N ARG A 146 -18.37 -7.44 22.63
CA ARG A 146 -18.17 -6.81 23.96
C ARG A 146 -16.78 -7.04 24.53
N SER A 147 -16.17 -8.19 24.24
CA SER A 147 -14.82 -8.51 24.70
C SER A 147 -13.77 -7.88 23.81
N HIS A 148 -12.56 -7.76 24.33
CA HIS A 148 -11.37 -7.56 23.50
C HIS A 148 -11.26 -8.70 22.46
N ALA A 149 -10.74 -8.35 21.29
CA ALA A 149 -10.56 -9.28 20.17
C ALA A 149 -9.07 -9.39 19.80
N ASP A 150 -8.71 -10.44 19.07
CA ASP A 150 -7.34 -10.56 18.53
C ASP A 150 -7.05 -9.56 17.40
N ILE A 151 -8.12 -9.12 16.71
CA ILE A 151 -8.06 -8.14 15.61
C ILE A 151 -9.17 -7.12 15.87
N GLU A 152 -8.82 -5.93 16.35
CA GLU A 152 -9.73 -4.79 16.43
C GLU A 152 -9.62 -3.92 15.17
N ILE A 153 -10.78 -3.56 14.62
CA ILE A 153 -10.91 -2.86 13.35
C ILE A 153 -11.44 -1.46 13.63
N LEU A 154 -10.64 -0.45 13.30
CA LEU A 154 -10.94 0.94 13.61
C LEU A 154 -10.96 1.78 12.33
N PHE A 155 -12.02 2.55 12.14
CA PHE A 155 -12.05 3.68 11.21
C PHE A 155 -11.74 4.95 12.00
N ALA A 156 -10.67 5.64 11.65
CA ALA A 156 -10.19 6.82 12.37
C ALA A 156 -9.54 7.83 11.42
N ARG A 157 -9.30 9.05 11.89
CA ARG A 157 -8.74 10.14 11.08
C ARG A 157 -7.50 10.69 11.75
N ARG A 158 -6.49 11.01 10.94
CA ARG A 158 -5.25 11.69 11.39
C ARG A 158 -4.64 11.01 12.60
N ASP A 159 -4.29 11.75 13.65
CA ASP A 159 -3.84 11.16 14.91
C ASP A 159 -4.99 10.44 15.62
N HIS A 160 -4.78 9.15 15.86
CA HIS A 160 -5.76 8.25 16.45
C HIS A 160 -5.18 7.38 17.56
N GLY A 161 -4.08 7.83 18.19
CA GLY A 161 -3.61 7.33 19.48
C GLY A 161 -2.67 6.13 19.45
N ASP A 162 -2.24 5.68 18.26
CA ASP A 162 -1.28 4.58 18.09
C ASP A 162 0.15 5.05 17.72
N GLY A 163 0.34 6.37 17.52
CA GLY A 163 1.62 6.97 17.12
C GLY A 163 1.89 6.95 15.61
N TYR A 164 0.96 6.45 14.79
CA TYR A 164 1.04 6.38 13.34
C TYR A 164 -0.11 7.17 12.69
N PRO A 165 -0.10 8.52 12.75
CA PRO A 165 -1.22 9.30 12.24
C PRO A 165 -1.43 9.11 10.73
N PHE A 166 -2.69 9.08 10.31
CA PHE A 166 -3.05 9.14 8.89
C PHE A 166 -2.76 10.53 8.29
N ASP A 167 -2.59 10.58 6.97
CA ASP A 167 -2.24 11.80 6.23
C ASP A 167 -3.45 12.51 5.60
N GLY A 168 -4.65 11.98 5.82
CA GLY A 168 -5.86 12.44 5.17
C GLY A 168 -5.95 11.91 3.74
N ARG A 169 -6.91 12.45 2.98
CA ARG A 169 -7.33 11.86 1.72
C ARG A 169 -6.22 11.58 0.68
N GLY A 170 -6.24 10.38 0.14
CA GLY A 170 -5.48 9.87 -0.99
C GLY A 170 -4.40 8.87 -0.60
N ASN A 171 -3.36 9.33 0.09
CA ASN A 171 -2.07 8.65 0.09
C ASN A 171 -2.04 7.39 0.97
N THR A 172 -2.21 7.52 2.29
CA THR A 172 -2.21 6.38 3.20
C THR A 172 -3.63 5.93 3.49
N LEU A 173 -4.02 4.79 2.92
CA LEU A 173 -5.42 4.31 3.02
C LEU A 173 -5.74 3.64 4.36
N ALA A 174 -4.77 2.88 4.89
CA ALA A 174 -4.92 2.05 6.07
C ALA A 174 -3.54 1.59 6.54
N HIS A 175 -3.49 1.04 7.75
CA HIS A 175 -2.36 0.24 8.24
C HIS A 175 -2.86 -0.82 9.21
N ALA A 176 -2.02 -1.82 9.47
CA ALA A 176 -2.28 -2.84 10.46
C ALA A 176 -1.01 -3.20 11.24
N PHE A 177 -1.18 -3.98 12.30
CA PHE A 177 -0.10 -4.41 13.16
C PHE A 177 0.10 -5.92 13.05
N ALA A 178 1.35 -6.35 13.13
CA ALA A 178 1.70 -7.77 13.14
C ALA A 178 1.02 -8.51 14.33
N PRO A 179 0.81 -9.84 14.23
CA PRO A 179 0.29 -10.64 15.34
C PRO A 179 1.02 -10.38 16.67
N GLY A 180 0.28 -10.07 17.74
CA GLY A 180 0.88 -9.73 19.03
C GLY A 180 -0.12 -9.40 20.13
N GLU A 181 0.38 -8.88 21.26
CA GLU A 181 -0.43 -8.32 22.33
C GLU A 181 -0.67 -6.82 22.11
N GLY A 182 -1.64 -6.23 22.82
CA GLY A 182 -1.95 -4.80 22.71
C GLY A 182 -2.56 -4.48 21.35
N LEU A 183 -1.92 -3.59 20.58
CA LEU A 183 -2.33 -3.27 19.20
C LEU A 183 -2.01 -4.39 18.21
N GLY A 184 -1.27 -5.43 18.62
CA GLY A 184 -0.86 -6.50 17.72
C GLY A 184 -2.06 -7.22 17.10
N GLY A 185 -2.14 -7.20 15.77
CA GLY A 185 -3.28 -7.73 15.02
C GLY A 185 -4.26 -6.67 14.52
N ASP A 186 -4.34 -5.51 15.17
CA ASP A 186 -5.33 -4.49 14.85
C ASP A 186 -5.13 -3.93 13.44
N ALA A 187 -6.22 -3.46 12.83
CA ALA A 187 -6.24 -2.87 11.50
C ALA A 187 -7.02 -1.55 11.52
N HIS A 188 -6.36 -0.47 11.12
CA HIS A 188 -6.91 0.87 11.11
C HIS A 188 -7.10 1.37 9.68
N PHE A 189 -8.22 2.02 9.41
CA PHE A 189 -8.63 2.51 8.10
C PHE A 189 -8.80 4.03 8.18
N ASP A 190 -8.19 4.77 7.25
CA ASP A 190 -8.30 6.22 7.23
C ASP A 190 -9.72 6.64 6.80
N ASP A 191 -10.46 7.24 7.74
CA ASP A 191 -11.83 7.71 7.54
C ASP A 191 -11.89 9.13 6.92
N ASP A 192 -10.74 9.73 6.59
CA ASP A 192 -10.68 10.85 5.64
C ASP A 192 -10.68 10.38 4.16
N GLU A 193 -10.50 9.08 3.91
CA GLU A 193 -10.76 8.46 2.60
C GLU A 193 -12.25 8.30 2.34
N LYS A 194 -12.58 8.08 1.06
CA LYS A 194 -13.96 7.75 0.66
C LYS A 194 -14.08 6.26 0.40
N TRP A 195 -14.77 5.55 1.28
CA TRP A 195 -14.92 4.09 1.22
C TRP A 195 -16.10 3.67 0.32
N SER A 196 -15.88 2.61 -0.46
CA SER A 196 -16.88 2.07 -1.38
C SER A 196 -16.92 0.54 -1.35
N ASP A 197 -18.07 -0.05 -1.65
CA ASP A 197 -18.22 -1.48 -1.92
C ASP A 197 -18.14 -1.82 -3.42
N ILE A 198 -18.02 -0.82 -4.29
CA ILE A 198 -17.91 -0.93 -5.76
C ILE A 198 -16.66 -0.21 -6.28
N ASN A 199 -16.49 -0.16 -7.61
CA ASN A 199 -15.39 0.56 -8.28
C ASN A 199 -15.71 2.04 -8.49
N GLN A 200 -16.05 2.75 -7.42
CA GLN A 200 -16.33 4.20 -7.48
C GLN A 200 -15.28 5.00 -6.71
N ASP A 201 -14.88 4.51 -5.55
CA ASP A 201 -13.83 5.08 -4.71
C ASP A 201 -12.95 3.93 -4.17
N VAL A 202 -12.34 4.08 -2.99
CA VAL A 202 -11.45 3.06 -2.41
C VAL A 202 -12.30 1.86 -1.96
N ASN A 203 -12.00 0.68 -2.51
CA ASN A 203 -12.79 -0.51 -2.22
C ASN A 203 -12.40 -1.11 -0.86
N LEU A 204 -13.30 -1.02 0.11
CA LEU A 204 -13.04 -1.45 1.50
C LEU A 204 -12.64 -2.92 1.60
N PHE A 205 -13.25 -3.80 0.78
CA PHE A 205 -12.92 -5.22 0.81
C PHE A 205 -11.46 -5.48 0.40
N LEU A 206 -10.95 -4.78 -0.62
CA LEU A 206 -9.58 -4.98 -1.10
C LEU A 206 -8.55 -4.51 -0.07
N VAL A 207 -8.76 -3.30 0.49
CA VAL A 207 -7.87 -2.76 1.51
C VAL A 207 -7.93 -3.62 2.78
N ALA A 208 -9.13 -3.99 3.23
CA ALA A 208 -9.24 -4.85 4.41
C ALA A 208 -8.59 -6.23 4.21
N ALA A 209 -8.71 -6.83 3.02
CA ALA A 209 -8.06 -8.09 2.73
C ALA A 209 -6.52 -7.96 2.79
N HIS A 210 -5.98 -6.85 2.28
CA HIS A 210 -4.55 -6.52 2.39
C HIS A 210 -4.12 -6.34 3.86
N GLU A 211 -4.79 -5.46 4.61
CA GLU A 211 -4.43 -5.19 6.00
C GLU A 211 -4.53 -6.43 6.88
N PHE A 212 -5.50 -7.32 6.65
CA PHE A 212 -5.56 -8.59 7.37
C PHE A 212 -4.42 -9.54 7.03
N GLY A 213 -3.77 -9.42 5.87
CA GLY A 213 -2.52 -10.11 5.62
C GLY A 213 -1.44 -9.70 6.63
N HIS A 214 -1.34 -8.40 6.94
CA HIS A 214 -0.45 -7.89 7.98
C HIS A 214 -0.86 -8.33 9.39
N SER A 215 -2.17 -8.26 9.71
CA SER A 215 -2.72 -8.79 10.97
C SER A 215 -2.43 -10.27 11.18
N LEU A 216 -2.12 -11.00 10.11
CA LEU A 216 -1.74 -12.41 10.12
C LEU A 216 -0.23 -12.65 10.00
N GLY A 217 0.57 -11.60 9.80
CA GLY A 217 2.03 -11.66 9.79
C GLY A 217 2.69 -11.68 8.42
N LEU A 218 1.98 -11.33 7.35
CA LEU A 218 2.57 -11.12 6.02
C LEU A 218 3.14 -9.70 5.91
N ALA A 219 4.37 -9.59 5.40
CA ALA A 219 4.92 -8.31 4.96
C ALA A 219 4.40 -7.94 3.56
N HIS A 220 4.72 -6.74 3.10
CA HIS A 220 4.47 -6.38 1.70
C HIS A 220 5.19 -7.33 0.74
N SER A 221 4.54 -7.63 -0.37
CA SER A 221 5.14 -8.31 -1.52
C SER A 221 5.65 -7.27 -2.51
N ASN A 222 6.78 -7.57 -3.15
CA ASN A 222 7.24 -6.81 -4.31
C ASN A 222 6.68 -7.36 -5.63
N VAL A 223 5.84 -8.40 -5.62
CA VAL A 223 5.25 -8.99 -6.84
C VAL A 223 4.08 -8.13 -7.30
N ARG A 224 4.21 -7.51 -8.48
CA ARG A 224 3.10 -6.77 -9.11
C ARG A 224 1.90 -7.70 -9.31
N GLY A 225 0.77 -7.37 -8.68
CA GLY A 225 -0.48 -8.13 -8.74
C GLY A 225 -0.74 -9.04 -7.53
N ALA A 226 0.21 -9.15 -6.59
CA ALA A 226 -0.07 -9.70 -5.27
C ALA A 226 -1.08 -8.81 -4.51
N LEU A 227 -1.91 -9.41 -3.66
CA LEU A 227 -2.77 -8.66 -2.75
C LEU A 227 -1.93 -7.84 -1.79
N MET A 228 -0.83 -8.41 -1.26
CA MET A 228 0.11 -7.75 -0.35
C MET A 228 1.06 -6.77 -1.05
N TYR A 229 0.84 -6.44 -2.33
CA TYR A 229 1.57 -5.34 -2.96
C TYR A 229 1.07 -4.00 -2.36
N PRO A 230 1.96 -3.08 -1.95
CA PRO A 230 1.58 -1.94 -1.10
C PRO A 230 0.71 -0.90 -1.80
N LEU A 231 0.81 -0.77 -3.12
CA LEU A 231 0.02 0.22 -3.87
C LEU A 231 -1.37 -0.32 -4.14
N TYR A 232 -2.39 0.50 -3.85
CA TYR A 232 -3.76 0.16 -4.13
C TYR A 232 -3.99 -0.01 -5.63
N SER A 233 -4.62 -1.12 -5.98
CA SER A 233 -5.11 -1.38 -7.33
C SER A 233 -6.46 -2.07 -7.24
N TYR A 234 -7.43 -1.54 -7.98
CA TYR A 234 -8.76 -2.12 -7.98
C TYR A 234 -8.76 -3.50 -8.66
N GLN A 235 -9.31 -4.49 -7.96
CA GLN A 235 -9.67 -5.80 -8.48
C GLN A 235 -11.15 -6.05 -8.19
N ASN A 236 -11.89 -6.63 -9.14
CA ASN A 236 -13.32 -6.86 -8.95
C ASN A 236 -13.57 -7.86 -7.81
N PRO A 237 -14.21 -7.45 -6.69
CA PRO A 237 -14.43 -8.34 -5.54
C PRO A 237 -15.29 -9.57 -5.85
N LYS A 238 -16.11 -9.53 -6.91
CA LYS A 238 -16.97 -10.66 -7.32
C LYS A 238 -16.19 -11.80 -7.96
N THR A 239 -15.05 -11.49 -8.56
CA THR A 239 -14.19 -12.46 -9.25
C THR A 239 -12.81 -12.57 -8.61
N PHE A 240 -12.64 -11.94 -7.44
CA PHE A 240 -11.37 -11.90 -6.74
C PHE A 240 -10.92 -13.31 -6.36
N ARG A 241 -9.65 -13.59 -6.59
CA ARG A 241 -8.97 -14.80 -6.15
C ARG A 241 -7.65 -14.39 -5.54
N LEU A 242 -7.34 -14.95 -4.37
CA LEU A 242 -6.06 -14.67 -3.72
C LEU A 242 -4.90 -15.07 -4.65
N PRO A 243 -4.02 -14.12 -5.02
CA PRO A 243 -2.89 -14.43 -5.89
C PRO A 243 -1.94 -15.46 -5.25
N ASP A 244 -1.20 -16.14 -6.12
CA ASP A 244 -0.36 -17.27 -5.73
C ASP A 244 0.76 -16.89 -4.77
N ASP A 245 1.28 -15.67 -4.89
CA ASP A 245 2.33 -15.16 -4.01
C ASP A 245 1.83 -15.06 -2.56
N ASP A 246 0.68 -14.41 -2.38
CA ASP A 246 0.03 -14.23 -1.07
C ASP A 246 -0.38 -15.58 -0.47
N ARG A 247 -0.97 -16.46 -1.29
CA ARG A 247 -1.38 -17.80 -0.85
C ARG A 247 -0.20 -18.63 -0.36
N ARG A 248 0.93 -18.63 -1.08
CA ARG A 248 2.14 -19.33 -0.61
C ARG A 248 2.72 -18.69 0.64
N GLY A 249 2.72 -17.36 0.71
CA GLY A 249 3.18 -16.60 1.88
C GLY A 249 2.42 -17.01 3.14
N ILE A 250 1.08 -16.98 3.09
CA ILE A 250 0.26 -17.30 4.27
C ILE A 250 0.33 -18.79 4.64
N GLN A 251 0.39 -19.69 3.65
CA GLN A 251 0.51 -21.13 3.90
C GLN A 251 1.88 -21.52 4.48
N LYS A 252 2.93 -20.72 4.25
CA LYS A 252 4.22 -20.90 4.92
C LYS A 252 4.11 -20.62 6.43
N LEU A 253 3.22 -19.73 6.85
CA LEU A 253 3.01 -19.38 8.26
C LEU A 253 2.06 -20.36 8.97
N TYR A 254 0.95 -20.70 8.31
CA TYR A 254 -0.18 -21.41 8.94
C TYR A 254 -0.47 -22.80 8.38
N GLY A 255 0.18 -23.22 7.30
CA GLY A 255 -0.16 -24.43 6.58
C GLY A 255 -1.39 -24.26 5.68
N LYS A 256 -1.84 -25.37 5.11
CA LYS A 256 -3.06 -25.46 4.27
C LYS A 256 -4.26 -25.82 5.13
#